data_AF-A0A2J5Q5P8-F1
#
_entry.id   AF-A0A2J5Q5P8-F1
#
_cell.length_a   1.000
_cell.length_b   1.000
_cell.length_c   1.000
_cell.angle_alpha   90.00
_cell.angle_beta   90.00
_cell.angle_gamma   90.00
#
_symmetry.space_group_name_H-M   'P 1'
#
loop_
_entity.id
_entity.type
_entity.pdbx_description
1 polymer ?
#
loop_
_entity_poly.entity_id
_entity_poly.type
_entity_poly.pdbx_seq_one_letter_code
_entity_poly.pdbx_strand_id
1 'polypeptide(L)'
;SNSDIITVDGDRAFVLRISEHKPEAVKPLADVKAQVSDIVKHTKAEQQAKLDADKLLTTLKEGKGDEAMKAAGLSFGAPQTLSRTGQEALSQSVFALPLPQAGKPSYGVGSDLQGNVVLLALDEVKAGTMPEEQKKAMIQGITQNNAQIAFEALMSNLRKAAKIKLGDIIDQQQ
;
A
#
# COMPACT_ATOMS: atom_id res chain seq x y z
N SER A 1 -4.66 44.29 -10.63
CA SER A 1 -3.41 44.94 -10.18
C SER A 1 -2.20 44.20 -10.71
N ASN A 2 -1.11 44.92 -10.96
CA ASN A 2 0.20 44.32 -11.23
C ASN A 2 0.87 43.97 -9.89
N SER A 3 1.62 42.88 -9.85
CA SER A 3 2.50 42.55 -8.73
C SER A 3 3.69 43.49 -8.70
N ASP A 4 4.35 43.57 -7.54
CA ASP A 4 5.71 44.10 -7.48
C ASP A 4 6.67 43.25 -8.34
N ILE A 5 7.81 43.84 -8.70
CA ILE A 5 8.82 43.19 -9.53
C ILE A 5 9.44 42.05 -8.75
N ILE A 6 9.29 40.83 -9.26
CA ILE A 6 9.94 39.64 -8.70
C ILE A 6 11.22 39.41 -9.50
N THR A 7 12.35 39.72 -8.89
CA THR A 7 13.69 39.47 -9.46
C THR A 7 14.07 38.02 -9.22
N VAL A 8 14.47 37.33 -10.29
CA VAL A 8 15.00 35.95 -10.22
C VAL A 8 16.47 36.01 -10.63
N ASP A 9 17.32 35.12 -10.12
CA ASP A 9 18.77 35.17 -10.32
C ASP A 9 19.20 35.52 -11.76
N GLY A 10 20.05 36.54 -11.86
CA GLY A 10 20.51 37.15 -13.11
C GLY A 10 19.78 38.46 -13.49
N ASP A 11 19.72 38.76 -14.79
CA ASP A 11 19.16 40.00 -15.37
C ASP A 11 17.67 39.87 -15.78
N ARG A 12 16.88 39.06 -15.06
CA ARG A 12 15.49 38.75 -15.42
C ARG A 12 14.53 39.11 -14.30
N ALA A 13 13.49 39.86 -14.66
CA ALA A 13 12.43 40.27 -13.74
C ALA A 13 11.07 39.89 -14.30
N PHE A 14 10.20 39.36 -13.43
CA PHE A 14 8.81 39.03 -13.77
C PHE A 14 7.86 40.00 -13.08
N VAL A 15 6.84 40.45 -13.81
CA VAL A 15 5.70 41.20 -13.27
C VAL A 15 4.44 40.43 -13.60
N LEU A 16 3.72 39.98 -12.58
CA LEU A 16 2.48 39.23 -12.74
C LEU A 16 1.29 40.20 -12.66
N ARG A 17 0.47 40.25 -13.70
CA ARG A 17 -0.81 40.96 -13.63
C ARG A 17 -1.93 39.96 -13.38
N ILE A 18 -2.62 40.11 -12.26
CA ILE A 18 -3.86 39.37 -12.01
C ILE A 18 -4.92 39.94 -12.94
N SER A 19 -5.21 39.20 -14.03
CA SER A 19 -6.23 39.58 -15.01
C SER A 19 -7.64 39.45 -14.44
N GLU A 20 -7.87 38.43 -13.60
CA GLU A 20 -9.15 38.20 -12.94
C GLU A 20 -8.89 37.37 -11.66
N HIS A 21 -9.52 37.74 -10.55
CA HIS A 21 -9.44 36.99 -9.29
C HIS A 21 -10.72 36.19 -9.12
N LYS A 22 -10.64 34.87 -9.32
CA LYS A 22 -11.73 33.96 -8.94
C LYS A 22 -11.53 33.56 -7.47
N PRO A 23 -12.39 34.01 -6.54
CA PRO A 23 -12.34 33.54 -5.16
C PRO A 23 -12.54 32.03 -5.11
N GLU A 24 -11.90 31.37 -4.15
CA GLU A 24 -12.12 29.95 -3.88
C GLU A 24 -13.60 29.72 -3.55
N ALA A 25 -14.36 29.26 -4.54
CA ALA A 25 -15.76 28.94 -4.37
C ALA A 25 -15.87 27.45 -4.05
N VAL A 26 -16.35 27.14 -2.85
CA VAL A 26 -16.84 25.79 -2.56
C VAL A 26 -17.94 25.50 -3.58
N LYS A 27 -17.74 24.48 -4.42
CA LYS A 27 -18.76 24.09 -5.40
C LYS A 27 -20.11 24.00 -4.69
N PRO A 28 -21.15 24.73 -5.15
CA PRO A 28 -22.44 24.72 -4.49
C PRO A 28 -22.93 23.30 -4.30
N LEU A 29 -23.48 22.99 -3.13
CA LEU A 29 -24.07 21.69 -2.84
C LEU A 29 -25.11 21.29 -3.89
N ALA A 30 -25.74 22.25 -4.58
CA ALA A 30 -26.65 22.01 -5.71
C ALA A 30 -25.97 21.36 -6.93
N ASP A 31 -24.73 21.74 -7.26
CA ASP A 31 -23.99 21.24 -8.41
C ASP A 31 -23.35 19.87 -8.14
N VAL A 32 -23.04 19.59 -6.87
CA VAL A 32 -22.47 18.30 -6.44
C VAL A 32 -23.48 17.40 -5.74
N LYS A 33 -24.76 17.80 -5.61
CA LYS A 33 -25.78 17.03 -4.87
C LYS A 33 -25.92 15.61 -5.41
N ALA A 34 -25.92 15.47 -6.73
CA ALA A 34 -26.00 14.18 -7.40
C ALA A 34 -24.76 13.33 -7.07
N GLN A 35 -23.56 13.89 -7.24
CA GLN A 35 -22.30 13.22 -6.92
C GLN A 35 -22.23 12.81 -5.44
N VAL A 36 -22.55 13.71 -4.52
CA VAL A 36 -22.55 13.44 -3.08
C VAL A 36 -23.60 12.40 -2.72
N SER A 37 -24.80 12.45 -3.32
CA SER A 37 -25.83 11.44 -3.08
C SER A 37 -25.41 10.07 -3.58
N ASP A 38 -24.76 9.99 -4.75
CA ASP A 38 -24.26 8.74 -5.30
C ASP A 38 -23.08 8.19 -4.49
N ILE A 39 -22.15 9.05 -4.05
CA ILE A 39 -21.08 8.68 -3.11
C ILE A 39 -21.67 8.16 -1.81
N VAL A 40 -22.63 8.87 -1.19
CA VAL A 40 -23.23 8.45 0.08
C VAL A 40 -24.01 7.14 -0.08
N LYS A 41 -24.70 6.92 -1.21
CA LYS A 41 -25.35 5.63 -1.51
C LYS A 41 -24.31 4.52 -1.64
N HIS A 42 -23.20 4.76 -2.35
CA HIS A 42 -22.12 3.80 -2.51
C HIS A 42 -21.47 3.47 -1.16
N THR A 43 -21.13 4.48 -0.36
CA THR A 43 -20.56 4.30 0.98
C THR A 43 -21.51 3.56 1.91
N LYS A 44 -22.82 3.84 1.87
CA LYS A 44 -23.81 3.09 2.65
C LYS A 44 -23.92 1.64 2.18
N ALA A 45 -23.89 1.39 0.88
CA ALA A 45 -23.89 0.05 0.32
C ALA A 45 -22.63 -0.73 0.74
N GLU A 46 -21.44 -0.12 0.69
CA GLU A 46 -20.20 -0.72 1.18
C GLU A 46 -20.24 -1.02 2.68
N GLN A 47 -20.73 -0.09 3.50
CA GLN A 47 -20.86 -0.31 4.95
C GLN A 47 -21.82 -1.44 5.25
N GLN A 48 -22.96 -1.49 4.55
CA GLN A 48 -23.92 -2.57 4.69
C GLN A 48 -23.30 -3.91 4.25
N ALA A 49 -22.60 -3.93 3.11
CA ALA A 49 -21.89 -5.11 2.63
C ALA A 49 -20.82 -5.60 3.62
N LYS A 50 -20.08 -4.69 4.28
CA LYS A 50 -19.14 -5.06 5.35
C LYS A 50 -19.84 -5.69 6.54
N LEU A 51 -20.93 -5.08 7.02
CA LEU A 51 -21.70 -5.62 8.14
C LEU A 51 -22.29 -7.00 7.82
N ASP A 52 -22.81 -7.17 6.61
CA ASP A 52 -23.35 -8.46 6.17
C ASP A 52 -22.23 -9.48 5.97
N ALA A 53 -21.07 -9.08 5.46
CA ALA A 53 -19.90 -9.94 5.37
C ALA A 53 -19.36 -10.37 6.74
N ASP A 54 -19.32 -9.48 7.74
CA ASP A 54 -18.92 -9.81 9.11
C ASP A 54 -19.91 -10.78 9.78
N LYS A 55 -21.21 -10.59 9.57
CA LYS A 55 -22.24 -11.54 10.01
C LYS A 55 -22.03 -12.90 9.36
N LEU A 56 -21.88 -12.94 8.03
CA LEU A 56 -21.63 -14.17 7.29
C LEU A 56 -20.33 -14.86 7.75
N LEU A 57 -19.27 -14.10 7.99
CA LEU A 57 -18.00 -14.62 8.49
C LEU A 57 -18.16 -15.25 9.88
N THR A 58 -18.96 -14.64 10.74
CA THR A 58 -19.29 -15.20 12.06
C THR A 58 -20.05 -16.52 11.90
N THR A 59 -21.07 -16.55 11.05
CA THR A 59 -21.86 -17.75 10.77
C THR A 59 -21.03 -18.86 10.09
N LEU A 60 -20.07 -18.49 9.24
CA LEU A 60 -19.09 -19.41 8.63
C LEU A 60 -18.16 -20.04 9.68
N LYS A 61 -17.66 -19.24 10.63
CA LYS A 61 -16.86 -19.75 11.76
C LYS A 61 -17.67 -20.68 12.67
N GLU A 62 -18.97 -20.47 12.76
CA GLU A 62 -19.91 -21.32 13.50
C GLU A 62 -20.34 -22.59 12.73
N GLY A 63 -19.89 -22.76 11.48
CA GLY A 63 -20.19 -23.94 10.65
C GLY A 63 -21.56 -23.93 9.97
N LYS A 64 -22.28 -22.80 9.98
CA LYS A 64 -23.57 -22.60 9.30
C LYS A 64 -23.49 -21.66 8.10
N GLY A 65 -22.28 -21.28 7.71
CA GLY A 65 -22.08 -20.26 6.69
C GLY A 65 -22.56 -20.65 5.30
N ASP A 66 -22.62 -21.94 4.96
CA ASP A 66 -23.13 -22.41 3.68
C ASP A 66 -24.62 -22.09 3.47
N GLU A 67 -25.43 -22.18 4.53
CA GLU A 67 -26.85 -21.80 4.47
C GLU A 67 -27.00 -20.29 4.33
N ALA A 68 -26.18 -19.51 5.05
CA ALA A 68 -26.22 -18.07 5.01
C ALA A 68 -25.72 -17.49 3.67
N MET A 69 -24.69 -18.11 3.09
CA MET A 69 -24.20 -17.82 1.74
C MET A 69 -25.28 -18.13 0.69
N LYS A 70 -25.92 -19.31 0.77
CA LYS A 70 -27.05 -19.66 -0.12
C LYS A 70 -28.23 -18.70 0.02
N ALA A 71 -28.58 -18.29 1.23
CA ALA A 71 -29.64 -17.33 1.48
C ALA A 71 -29.33 -15.94 0.87
N ALA A 72 -28.05 -15.57 0.85
CA ALA A 72 -27.56 -14.36 0.19
C ALA A 72 -27.35 -14.51 -1.32
N GLY A 73 -27.57 -15.70 -1.90
CA GLY A 73 -27.27 -16.00 -3.31
C GLY A 73 -25.77 -15.98 -3.64
N LEU A 74 -24.92 -16.11 -2.63
CA LEU A 74 -23.47 -16.12 -2.74
C LEU A 74 -22.95 -17.56 -2.78
N SER A 75 -21.93 -17.81 -3.59
CA SER A 75 -21.27 -19.11 -3.69
C SER A 75 -19.77 -18.92 -3.80
N PHE A 76 -18.99 -19.77 -3.13
CA PHE A 76 -17.56 -19.83 -3.35
C PHE A 76 -17.26 -20.29 -4.79
N GLY A 77 -16.32 -19.62 -5.43
CA GLY A 77 -15.81 -20.01 -6.75
C GLY A 77 -14.91 -21.25 -6.68
N ALA A 78 -14.27 -21.57 -7.80
CA ALA A 78 -13.26 -22.61 -7.83
C ALA A 78 -12.07 -22.25 -6.91
N PRO A 79 -11.45 -23.23 -6.23
CA PRO A 79 -10.29 -22.98 -5.40
C PRO A 79 -9.15 -22.43 -6.27
N GLN A 80 -8.58 -21.29 -5.85
CA GLN A 80 -7.48 -20.63 -6.55
C GLN A 80 -6.23 -20.60 -5.66
N THR A 81 -5.09 -20.99 -6.23
CA THR A 81 -3.80 -20.91 -5.55
C THR A 81 -3.25 -19.48 -5.70
N LEU A 82 -3.16 -18.75 -4.59
CA LEU A 82 -2.58 -17.41 -4.55
C LEU A 82 -1.13 -17.45 -4.06
N SER A 83 -0.28 -16.63 -4.65
CA SER A 83 1.10 -16.41 -4.17
C SER A 83 1.17 -15.17 -3.30
N ARG A 84 2.01 -15.19 -2.26
CA ARG A 84 2.26 -14.01 -1.42
C ARG A 84 2.87 -12.84 -2.20
N THR A 85 3.57 -13.14 -3.29
CA THR A 85 4.15 -12.15 -4.22
C THR A 85 3.26 -11.87 -5.43
N GLY A 86 2.04 -12.39 -5.44
CA GLY A 86 1.06 -12.15 -6.49
C GLY A 86 0.60 -10.69 -6.54
N GLN A 87 0.12 -10.26 -7.70
CA GLN A 87 -0.42 -8.90 -7.90
C GLN A 87 -1.92 -8.82 -7.57
N GLU A 88 -2.56 -9.92 -7.14
CA GLU A 88 -3.97 -9.90 -6.82
C GLU A 88 -4.23 -9.08 -5.54
N ALA A 89 -5.19 -8.16 -5.59
CA ALA A 89 -5.57 -7.34 -4.44
C ALA A 89 -5.99 -8.19 -3.22
N LEU A 90 -6.60 -9.34 -3.47
CA LEU A 90 -7.04 -10.28 -2.44
C LEU A 90 -5.89 -11.05 -1.80
N SER A 91 -4.71 -11.14 -2.43
CA SER A 91 -3.57 -11.90 -1.89
C SER A 91 -3.13 -11.36 -0.54
N GLN A 92 -3.08 -10.04 -0.35
CA GLN A 92 -2.75 -9.47 0.97
C GLN A 92 -3.80 -9.82 2.03
N SER A 93 -5.09 -9.71 1.70
CA SER A 93 -6.18 -10.05 2.63
C SER A 93 -6.17 -11.53 2.99
N VAL A 94 -5.95 -12.42 2.02
CA VAL A 94 -5.88 -13.88 2.24
C VAL A 94 -4.69 -14.26 3.10
N PHE A 95 -3.50 -13.72 2.82
CA PHE A 95 -2.29 -14.01 3.61
C PHE A 95 -2.25 -13.32 4.98
N ALA A 96 -3.13 -12.34 5.23
CA ALA A 96 -3.32 -11.75 6.56
C ALA A 96 -4.21 -12.60 7.48
N LEU A 97 -4.92 -13.60 6.94
CA LEU A 97 -5.77 -14.49 7.74
C LEU A 97 -4.93 -15.44 8.59
N PRO A 98 -5.47 -15.87 9.76
CA PRO A 98 -4.81 -16.90 10.55
C PRO A 98 -4.71 -18.19 9.73
N LEU A 99 -3.59 -18.91 9.89
CA LEU A 99 -3.38 -20.17 9.19
C LEU A 99 -4.52 -21.15 9.51
N PRO A 100 -5.10 -21.81 8.49
CA PRO A 100 -6.13 -22.81 8.70
C PRO A 100 -5.54 -23.99 9.49
N GLN A 101 -6.28 -24.49 10.47
CA GLN A 101 -5.95 -25.76 11.11
C GLN A 101 -6.40 -26.91 10.20
N ALA A 102 -5.76 -28.08 10.32
CA ALA A 102 -6.12 -29.24 9.51
C ALA A 102 -7.63 -29.54 9.62
N GLY A 103 -8.35 -29.44 8.49
CA GLY A 103 -9.79 -29.68 8.40
C GLY A 103 -10.69 -28.50 8.81
N LYS A 104 -10.13 -27.32 9.11
CA LYS A 104 -10.89 -26.09 9.39
C LYS A 104 -10.40 -24.94 8.50
N PRO A 105 -11.13 -24.62 7.42
CA PRO A 105 -10.82 -23.45 6.61
C PRO A 105 -10.91 -22.18 7.45
N SER A 106 -9.99 -21.26 7.20
CA SER A 106 -9.96 -19.95 7.83
C SER A 106 -10.76 -18.98 6.97
N TYR A 107 -11.76 -18.33 7.57
CA TYR A 107 -12.62 -17.39 6.84
C TYR A 107 -12.19 -15.95 7.07
N GLY A 108 -12.25 -15.16 6.00
CA GLY A 108 -11.88 -13.77 5.97
C GLY A 108 -12.79 -12.93 5.10
N VAL A 109 -12.71 -11.62 5.28
CA VAL A 109 -13.28 -10.64 4.36
C VAL A 109 -12.13 -9.86 3.74
N GLY A 110 -12.16 -9.70 2.43
CA GLY A 110 -11.24 -8.86 1.66
C GLY A 110 -11.99 -7.83 0.83
N SER A 111 -11.23 -6.95 0.21
CA SER A 111 -11.76 -6.00 -0.77
C SER A 111 -11.10 -6.24 -2.13
N ASP A 112 -11.88 -6.22 -3.20
CA ASP A 112 -11.31 -6.28 -4.55
C ASP A 112 -10.76 -4.92 -5.02
N LEU A 113 -10.20 -4.87 -6.22
CA LEU A 113 -9.68 -3.65 -6.85
C LEU A 113 -10.75 -2.58 -7.11
N GLN A 114 -12.02 -2.96 -7.10
CA GLN A 114 -13.17 -2.09 -7.35
C GLN A 114 -13.83 -1.62 -6.05
N GLY A 115 -13.33 -2.06 -4.88
CA GLY A 115 -13.88 -1.72 -3.57
C GLY A 115 -15.04 -2.62 -3.12
N ASN A 116 -15.34 -3.69 -3.86
CA ASN A 116 -16.36 -4.65 -3.45
C ASN A 116 -15.85 -5.50 -2.29
N VAL A 117 -16.75 -5.81 -1.38
CA VAL A 117 -16.49 -6.69 -0.23
C VAL A 117 -16.63 -8.13 -0.67
N VAL A 118 -15.57 -8.93 -0.52
CA VAL A 118 -15.52 -10.33 -0.96
C VAL A 118 -15.24 -11.22 0.24
N LEU A 119 -16.03 -12.30 0.39
CA LEU A 119 -15.73 -13.35 1.35
C LEU A 119 -14.66 -14.30 0.81
N LEU A 120 -13.70 -14.61 1.68
CA LEU A 120 -12.55 -15.46 1.38
C LEU A 120 -12.58 -16.67 2.29
N ALA A 121 -12.44 -17.85 1.71
CA ALA A 121 -12.19 -19.09 2.43
C ALA A 121 -10.75 -19.53 2.13
N LEU A 122 -9.95 -19.66 3.18
CA LEU A 122 -8.57 -20.13 3.11
C LEU A 122 -8.54 -21.58 3.58
N ASP A 123 -8.49 -22.51 2.63
CA ASP A 123 -8.50 -23.95 2.89
C ASP A 123 -7.13 -24.48 3.34
N GLU A 124 -6.07 -24.08 2.65
CA GLU A 124 -4.72 -24.61 2.87
C GLU A 124 -3.65 -23.53 2.65
N VAL A 125 -2.67 -23.47 3.55
CA VAL A 125 -1.46 -22.65 3.38
C VAL A 125 -0.27 -23.56 3.18
N LYS A 126 0.29 -23.55 1.97
CA LYS A 126 1.53 -24.27 1.66
C LYS A 126 2.72 -23.38 1.93
N ALA A 127 3.52 -23.73 2.92
CA ALA A 127 4.78 -23.05 3.17
C ALA A 127 5.69 -23.23 1.95
N GLY A 128 6.15 -22.12 1.37
CA GLY A 128 7.19 -22.16 0.34
C GLY A 128 8.45 -22.77 0.95
N THR A 129 8.92 -23.87 0.37
CA THR A 129 10.23 -24.43 0.71
C THR A 129 11.28 -23.59 0.03
N MET A 130 12.13 -22.90 0.81
CA MET A 130 13.27 -22.17 0.27
C MET A 130 14.37 -23.19 -0.08
N PRO A 131 14.71 -23.39 -1.37
CA PRO A 131 15.79 -24.28 -1.76
C PRO A 131 17.10 -23.83 -1.12
N GLU A 132 18.01 -24.77 -0.82
CA GLU A 132 19.28 -24.44 -0.17
C GLU A 132 20.12 -23.43 -0.97
N GLU A 133 20.02 -23.45 -2.29
CA GLU A 133 20.68 -22.48 -3.18
C GLU A 133 20.19 -21.05 -2.96
N GLN A 134 18.87 -20.87 -2.73
CA GLN A 134 18.29 -19.55 -2.45
C GLN A 134 18.69 -19.05 -1.05
N LYS A 135 18.74 -19.95 -0.05
CA LYS A 135 19.30 -19.63 1.27
C LYS A 135 20.76 -19.18 1.16
N LYS A 136 21.57 -19.90 0.39
CA LYS A 136 22.99 -19.58 0.20
C LYS A 136 23.18 -18.22 -0.50
N ALA A 137 22.41 -17.95 -1.55
CA ALA A 137 22.42 -16.66 -2.23
C ALA A 137 21.99 -15.50 -1.31
N MET A 138 20.95 -15.70 -0.50
CA MET A 138 20.48 -14.70 0.47
C MET A 138 21.52 -14.42 1.55
N ILE A 139 22.15 -15.46 2.11
CA ILE A 139 23.25 -15.33 3.07
C ILE A 139 24.41 -14.55 2.45
N GLN A 140 24.83 -14.91 1.23
CA GLN A 140 25.91 -14.20 0.52
C GLN A 140 25.58 -12.73 0.30
N GLY A 141 24.34 -12.40 -0.11
CA GLY A 141 23.89 -11.02 -0.29
C GLY A 141 23.92 -10.22 1.02
N ILE A 142 23.47 -10.80 2.13
CA ILE A 142 23.53 -10.18 3.46
C ILE A 142 24.99 -9.97 3.90
N THR A 143 25.84 -10.97 3.74
CA THR A 143 27.27 -10.89 4.09
C THR A 143 27.97 -9.81 3.28
N GLN A 144 27.70 -9.69 1.98
CA GLN A 144 28.31 -8.69 1.12
C GLN A 144 27.85 -7.27 1.48
N ASN A 145 26.56 -7.08 1.76
CA ASN A 145 26.03 -5.79 2.21
C ASN A 145 26.64 -5.37 3.56
N ASN A 146 26.69 -6.29 4.54
CA ASN A 146 27.33 -6.02 5.83
C ASN A 146 28.83 -5.72 5.69
N ALA A 147 29.53 -6.42 4.80
CA ALA A 147 30.94 -6.15 4.52
C ALA A 147 31.14 -4.75 3.93
N GLN A 148 30.24 -4.31 3.03
CA GLN A 148 30.28 -2.97 2.47
C GLN A 148 30.01 -1.89 3.52
N ILE A 149 28.99 -2.08 4.37
CA ILE A 149 28.70 -1.18 5.50
C ILE A 149 29.89 -1.11 6.46
N ALA A 150 30.48 -2.26 6.82
CA ALA A 150 31.63 -2.31 7.71
C ALA A 150 32.88 -1.66 7.09
N PHE A 151 33.09 -1.84 5.79
CA PHE A 151 34.19 -1.21 5.06
C PHE A 151 34.00 0.31 4.95
N GLU A 152 32.80 0.79 4.65
CA GLU A 152 32.48 2.22 4.65
C GLU A 152 32.65 2.84 6.05
N ALA A 153 32.19 2.15 7.10
CA ALA A 153 32.39 2.59 8.47
C ALA A 153 33.88 2.63 8.86
N LEU A 154 34.66 1.62 8.46
CA LEU A 154 36.11 1.57 8.66
C LEU A 154 36.82 2.71 7.92
N MET A 155 36.48 2.93 6.64
CA MET A 155 37.00 4.05 5.84
C MET A 155 36.61 5.40 6.43
N SER A 156 35.37 5.57 6.89
CA SER A 156 34.94 6.78 7.57
C SER A 156 35.72 7.02 8.86
N ASN A 157 35.96 5.99 9.66
CA ASN A 157 36.74 6.11 10.90
C ASN A 157 38.21 6.41 10.61
N LEU A 158 38.81 5.74 9.63
CA LEU A 158 40.19 5.99 9.23
C LEU A 158 40.38 7.39 8.63
N ARG A 159 39.43 7.89 7.83
CA ARG A 159 39.45 9.28 7.34
C ARG A 159 39.33 10.30 8.47
N LYS A 160 38.50 10.03 9.49
CA LYS A 160 38.36 10.90 10.67
C LYS A 160 39.62 10.89 11.56
N ALA A 161 40.26 9.74 11.71
CA ALA A 161 41.47 9.59 12.53
C ALA A 161 42.74 10.05 11.80
N ALA A 162 42.75 10.04 10.47
CA ALA A 162 43.88 10.51 9.68
C ALA A 162 43.95 12.04 9.65
N LYS A 163 45.14 12.59 9.87
CA LYS A 163 45.42 14.02 9.70
C LYS A 163 45.57 14.34 8.21
N ILE A 164 44.45 14.42 7.50
CA ILE A 164 44.41 14.71 6.07
C ILE A 164 44.55 16.23 5.88
N LYS A 165 45.63 16.67 5.22
CA LYS A 165 45.77 18.03 4.72
C LYS A 165 45.19 18.07 3.31
N LEU A 166 44.01 18.67 3.15
CA LEU A 166 43.48 19.01 1.84
C LEU A 166 44.22 20.28 1.37
N GLY A 167 44.81 20.27 0.18
CA GLY A 167 45.39 21.48 -0.42
C GLY A 167 44.29 22.45 -0.84
N ASP A 168 44.58 23.75 -0.85
CA ASP A 168 43.66 24.90 -0.97
C ASP A 168 42.82 25.01 -2.27
N ILE A 169 42.68 23.94 -3.05
CA ILE A 169 41.97 23.93 -4.34
C ILE A 169 40.51 23.47 -4.20
N ILE A 170 40.06 23.07 -3.00
CA ILE A 170 38.69 22.56 -2.78
C ILE A 170 37.77 23.58 -2.07
N ASP A 171 38.30 24.65 -1.50
CA ASP A 171 37.49 25.70 -0.84
C ASP A 171 36.83 26.71 -1.81
N GLN A 172 36.97 26.55 -3.13
CA GLN A 172 36.49 27.54 -4.09
C GLN A 172 35.15 27.24 -4.79
N GLN A 173 34.38 26.23 -4.36
CA GLN A 173 32.99 26.09 -4.81
C GLN A 173 32.07 25.64 -3.67
N GLN A 174 31.70 26.60 -2.82
CA GLN A 174 30.35 26.68 -2.27
C GLN A 174 29.65 27.89 -2.87
#